data_AF-A0A2E8GBG0-F1
#
_entry.id   AF-A0A2E8GBG0-F1
#
_cell.length_a   1.000
_cell.length_b   1.000
_cell.length_c   1.000
_cell.angle_alpha   90.00
_cell.angle_beta   90.00
_cell.angle_gamma   90.00
#
_symmetry.space_group_name_H-M   'P 1'
#
loop_
_entity.id
_entity.type
_entity.pdbx_description
1 polymer ?
#
loop_
_entity_poly.entity_id
_entity_poly.type
_entity_poly.pdbx_seq_one_letter_code
_entity_poly.pdbx_strand_id
1 'polypeptide(L)'
;MERWYKIGIFALTALLLFSDAVLAGGPFVINTDGEPQLWSTIQPVPFHTDLGPLGLLSNEEAIALVEEALQVWEDVPSASISFAAAGSLPVDVTGNNVFDLLDIPGDRISPIIFDHDGTVIDAILGVGASRDILGLTAIELSQSSQILEAQAILNGSVLDGKPPNLDVSRDTFLATIIHEFGHYINLDHSQINSEFAFDFDVSNDDSLPTMFPIASDSESKSILHFDDIATVSTLYPAPDFAVSTGAIEGEILLGNGIVPFQGANVIARRTADPINDATSYVSGALFKNDFGGGTGDLALKGWYKISGLPPGNYTIEVEQIDPTFTGGSSLNPLDPPAILPGPEEFYNGAREAGSIALDDPTDKTEINVAAGEIVDGIDIFLNTLEVGDSDIGLALVLTKLKYKLREFGDRIIAKLRVSNLDGGVITSPVSIQMWISNDPILDISRDDLVAMNEINPVNFPLAAPIDVKLKSEELSSADGKFAIFVIESEDENAQQAKLMNQVVQEIGGRGCDKDSFRLEHESNDSLAQAQSLGKIGLNECLTVRGTLTNNNASVVDEDVFRIIVKQPATLEIMLTHDTANEFDVLIFGLGQVALCEAACSFVLPDGENTPLAIIISPLSGIGNYTLDIQTTLSD
;
A
#
# COMPACT_ATOMS: atom_id res chain seq x y z
N MET A 1 52.04 -30.25 12.68
CA MET A 1 52.22 -29.17 11.69
C MET A 1 51.29 -29.55 10.56
N GLU A 2 50.19 -28.87 10.25
CA GLU A 2 49.85 -27.44 10.26
C GLU A 2 48.33 -27.29 10.48
N ARG A 3 47.90 -26.52 11.50
CA ARG A 3 47.05 -25.32 11.41
C ARG A 3 46.16 -25.18 10.16
N TRP A 4 44.85 -25.32 10.37
CA TRP A 4 43.82 -24.69 9.53
C TRP A 4 42.94 -23.83 10.45
N TYR A 5 42.80 -22.56 10.08
CA TYR A 5 42.02 -21.53 10.76
C TYR A 5 40.53 -21.90 10.71
N LYS A 6 39.86 -21.92 11.87
CA LYS A 6 38.40 -21.79 11.93
C LYS A 6 38.08 -20.30 11.90
N ILE A 7 37.66 -19.80 10.74
CA ILE A 7 36.91 -18.55 10.66
C ILE A 7 35.49 -18.94 11.11
N GLY A 8 35.15 -18.58 12.35
CA GLY A 8 33.77 -18.64 12.81
C GLY A 8 33.02 -17.50 12.16
N ILE A 9 32.18 -17.82 11.18
CA ILE A 9 31.12 -16.92 10.73
C ILE A 9 30.10 -16.92 11.88
N PHE A 10 30.15 -15.89 12.73
CA PHE A 10 29.02 -15.54 13.56
C PHE A 10 27.95 -15.01 12.61
N ALA A 11 26.92 -15.81 12.37
CA ALA A 11 25.67 -15.32 11.80
C ALA A 11 25.08 -14.37 12.85
N LEU A 12 25.27 -13.07 12.64
CA LEU A 12 24.56 -12.02 13.34
C LEU A 12 23.16 -11.99 12.71
N THR A 13 22.22 -12.73 13.29
CA THR A 13 20.79 -12.50 13.07
C THR A 13 20.48 -11.13 13.65
N ALA A 14 20.59 -10.09 12.83
CA ALA A 14 19.93 -8.82 13.09
C ALA A 14 18.43 -9.09 12.96
N LEU A 15 17.76 -9.31 14.09
CA LEU A 15 16.32 -9.18 14.18
C LEU A 15 16.05 -7.68 14.00
N LEU A 16 15.67 -7.28 12.79
CA LEU A 16 14.98 -6.03 12.56
C LEU A 16 13.58 -6.21 13.14
N LEU A 17 13.41 -5.86 14.41
CA LEU A 17 12.11 -5.55 14.98
C LEU A 17 11.81 -4.13 14.53
N PHE A 18 11.06 -4.01 13.43
CA PHE A 18 10.52 -2.73 13.01
C PHE A 18 9.47 -2.32 14.04
N SER A 19 9.64 -1.14 14.62
CA SER A 19 8.62 -0.48 15.42
C SER A 19 7.44 -0.16 14.50
N ASP A 20 6.29 -0.65 14.90
CA ASP A 20 5.05 -0.71 14.15
C ASP A 20 4.19 0.55 14.38
N ALA A 21 3.61 1.05 13.28
CA ALA A 21 2.44 1.95 13.11
C ALA A 21 2.69 3.46 13.13
N VAL A 22 2.24 4.15 12.07
CA VAL A 22 2.40 5.60 11.80
C VAL A 22 1.07 6.19 11.30
N LEU A 23 0.15 6.89 12.05
CA LEU A 23 -1.30 7.35 11.78
C LEU A 23 -1.83 8.80 11.55
N ALA A 24 -2.08 9.30 10.32
CA ALA A 24 -2.13 10.76 10.16
C ALA A 24 -3.25 11.54 10.83
N GLY A 25 -2.89 12.68 11.46
CA GLY A 25 -3.80 13.53 12.24
C GLY A 25 -4.42 12.78 13.43
N GLY A 26 -3.80 11.67 13.85
CA GLY A 26 -4.35 10.71 14.80
C GLY A 26 -3.26 9.95 15.58
N PRO A 27 -3.61 8.84 16.25
CA PRO A 27 -2.69 8.14 17.14
C PRO A 27 -1.65 7.29 16.40
N PHE A 28 -0.35 7.59 16.49
CA PHE A 28 0.76 6.83 15.88
C PHE A 28 0.59 5.29 16.02
N VAL A 29 0.36 4.81 17.25
CA VAL A 29 0.13 3.40 17.61
C VAL A 29 -1.27 3.18 18.20
N ILE A 30 -1.92 2.13 17.70
CA ILE A 30 -3.23 1.65 18.14
C ILE A 30 -3.18 0.16 18.49
N ASN A 31 -4.00 -0.26 19.43
CA ASN A 31 -4.12 -1.69 19.77
C ASN A 31 -5.01 -2.44 18.76
N THR A 32 -5.10 -3.77 18.91
CA THR A 32 -5.92 -4.63 18.04
C THR A 32 -7.44 -4.46 18.21
N ASP A 33 -7.87 -3.70 19.22
CA ASP A 33 -9.27 -3.34 19.45
C ASP A 33 -9.62 -2.00 18.78
N GLY A 34 -8.66 -1.34 18.11
CA GLY A 34 -8.86 -0.05 17.45
C GLY A 34 -8.85 1.13 18.42
N GLU A 35 -8.14 1.01 19.55
CA GLU A 35 -7.99 2.08 20.52
C GLU A 35 -6.58 2.69 20.47
N PRO A 36 -6.44 4.03 20.53
CA PRO A 36 -5.17 4.70 20.76
C PRO A 36 -4.46 4.15 22.00
N GLN A 37 -3.16 3.92 21.89
CA GLN A 37 -2.33 3.66 23.07
C GLN A 37 -1.87 4.98 23.67
N LEU A 38 -2.01 5.14 24.98
CA LEU A 38 -1.79 6.44 25.64
C LEU A 38 -0.86 6.31 26.83
N TRP A 39 -0.06 7.34 27.08
CA TRP A 39 0.56 7.50 28.39
C TRP A 39 -0.50 7.74 29.48
N SER A 40 -0.16 7.38 30.72
CA SER A 40 -0.99 7.74 31.86
C SER A 40 -0.93 9.25 32.08
N THR A 41 -2.07 9.92 32.24
CA THR A 41 -2.13 11.34 32.67
C THR A 41 -2.10 11.52 34.19
N ILE A 42 -2.08 10.41 34.94
CA ILE A 42 -2.01 10.44 36.42
C ILE A 42 -0.57 10.65 36.88
N GLN A 43 0.42 10.21 36.10
CA GLN A 43 1.84 10.36 36.37
C GLN A 43 2.49 11.04 35.17
N PRO A 44 3.48 11.92 35.36
CA PRO A 44 4.21 12.49 34.23
C PRO A 44 4.88 11.39 33.40
N VAL A 45 4.92 11.59 32.09
CA VAL A 45 5.66 10.77 31.14
C VAL A 45 7.14 10.83 31.50
N PRO A 46 7.78 9.68 31.81
CA PRO A 46 9.18 9.66 32.18
C PRO A 46 10.07 9.80 30.94
N PHE A 47 11.20 10.49 31.07
CA PHE A 47 12.26 10.46 30.08
C PHE A 47 13.64 10.35 30.74
N HIS A 48 14.56 9.66 30.09
CA HIS A 48 15.93 9.47 30.55
C HIS A 48 16.92 10.04 29.54
N THR A 49 17.72 11.02 29.95
CA THR A 49 18.63 11.70 29.02
C THR A 49 19.97 10.99 28.90
N ASP A 50 20.58 11.07 27.74
CA ASP A 50 21.95 10.64 27.53
C ASP A 50 22.97 11.41 28.40
N LEU A 51 24.17 10.85 28.55
CA LEU A 51 25.32 11.46 29.22
C LEU A 51 26.21 12.26 28.24
N GLY A 52 26.09 12.00 26.94
CA GLY A 52 26.88 12.61 25.89
C GLY A 52 26.50 14.05 25.52
N PRO A 53 27.31 14.75 24.73
CA PRO A 53 26.94 15.99 24.05
C PRO A 53 26.04 15.74 22.83
N LEU A 54 25.44 16.80 22.27
CA LEU A 54 24.62 16.75 21.05
C LEU A 54 25.16 17.73 20.02
N GLY A 55 25.98 17.26 19.07
CA GLY A 55 26.69 18.14 18.13
C GLY A 55 27.57 19.16 18.87
N LEU A 56 27.40 20.45 18.57
CA LEU A 56 28.08 21.55 19.29
C LEU A 56 27.51 21.84 20.68
N LEU A 57 26.36 21.29 21.05
CA LEU A 57 25.75 21.49 22.37
C LEU A 57 26.43 20.62 23.42
N SER A 58 26.76 21.21 24.56
CA SER A 58 27.11 20.45 25.75
C SER A 58 25.91 19.62 26.24
N ASN A 59 26.15 18.61 27.07
CA ASN A 59 25.08 17.79 27.64
C ASN A 59 24.02 18.65 28.39
N GLU A 60 24.45 19.68 29.14
CA GLU A 60 23.54 20.60 29.84
C GLU A 60 22.68 21.41 28.85
N GLU A 61 23.25 21.87 27.73
CA GLU A 61 22.51 22.58 26.69
C GLU A 61 21.56 21.65 25.92
N ALA A 62 21.95 20.40 25.68
CA ALA A 62 21.10 19.38 25.05
C ALA A 62 19.90 19.01 25.93
N ILE A 63 20.11 18.83 27.24
CA ILE A 63 19.01 18.60 28.20
C ILE A 63 18.07 19.80 28.23
N ALA A 64 18.59 21.02 28.27
CA ALA A 64 17.76 22.22 28.24
C ALA A 64 16.91 22.31 26.95
N LEU A 65 17.46 21.88 25.80
CA LEU A 65 16.74 21.83 24.53
C LEU A 65 15.61 20.79 24.54
N VAL A 66 15.85 19.62 25.15
CA VAL A 66 14.82 18.59 25.38
C VAL A 66 13.70 19.12 26.27
N GLU A 67 14.04 19.74 27.40
CA GLU A 67 13.06 20.32 28.32
C GLU A 67 12.22 21.42 27.64
N GLU A 68 12.85 22.26 26.80
CA GLU A 68 12.15 23.28 26.01
C GLU A 68 11.16 22.67 25.03
N ALA A 69 11.54 21.61 24.29
CA ALA A 69 10.65 20.93 23.36
C ALA A 69 9.47 20.23 24.05
N LEU A 70 9.71 19.57 25.20
CA LEU A 70 8.64 18.93 25.98
C LEU A 70 7.66 19.95 26.56
N GLN A 71 8.17 21.13 26.97
CA GLN A 71 7.34 22.20 27.50
C GLN A 71 6.30 22.69 26.48
N VAL A 72 6.62 22.68 25.18
CA VAL A 72 5.69 23.09 24.11
C VAL A 72 4.42 22.23 24.13
N TRP A 73 4.54 20.92 24.34
CA TRP A 73 3.40 20.00 24.47
C TRP A 73 2.67 20.13 25.81
N GLU A 74 3.40 20.39 26.90
CA GLU A 74 2.84 20.64 28.24
C GLU A 74 2.03 21.95 28.33
N ASP A 75 2.40 22.95 27.53
CA ASP A 75 1.76 24.26 27.53
C ASP A 75 0.39 24.27 26.81
N VAL A 76 0.00 23.16 26.16
CA VAL A 76 -1.30 23.03 25.49
C VAL A 76 -2.44 22.98 26.52
N PRO A 77 -3.26 24.05 26.67
CA PRO A 77 -4.19 24.15 27.80
C PRO A 77 -5.35 23.14 27.73
N SER A 78 -5.66 22.65 26.54
CA SER A 78 -6.71 21.67 26.27
C SER A 78 -6.24 20.22 26.41
N ALA A 79 -4.97 19.99 26.75
CA ALA A 79 -4.40 18.69 27.04
C ALA A 79 -4.00 18.55 28.53
N SER A 80 -3.90 17.31 29.02
CA SER A 80 -3.50 16.96 30.40
C SER A 80 -2.21 16.15 30.47
N ILE A 81 -1.37 16.25 29.44
CA ILE A 81 -0.07 15.59 29.40
C ILE A 81 0.93 16.35 30.28
N SER A 82 1.89 15.63 30.87
CA SER A 82 3.01 16.22 31.60
C SER A 82 4.23 15.30 31.52
N PHE A 83 5.43 15.84 31.71
CA PHE A 83 6.70 15.13 31.59
C PHE A 83 7.54 15.26 32.86
N ALA A 84 8.40 14.28 33.12
CA ALA A 84 9.37 14.36 34.20
C ALA A 84 10.68 13.66 33.84
N ALA A 85 11.78 14.35 34.11
CA ALA A 85 13.11 13.75 34.05
C ALA A 85 13.19 12.60 35.07
N ALA A 86 13.41 11.39 34.57
CA ALA A 86 13.54 10.16 35.36
C ALA A 86 15.01 9.83 35.69
N GLY A 87 15.94 10.65 35.24
CA GLY A 87 17.38 10.52 35.46
C GLY A 87 18.14 10.50 34.14
N SER A 88 19.40 10.07 34.20
CA SER A 88 20.23 9.87 33.02
C SER A 88 20.44 8.39 32.73
N LEU A 89 20.75 8.07 31.48
CA LEU A 89 21.17 6.74 31.06
C LEU A 89 22.47 6.33 31.79
N PRO A 90 22.69 5.01 31.98
CA PRO A 90 23.85 4.52 32.75
C PRO A 90 25.18 4.72 32.04
N VAL A 91 25.15 4.96 30.72
CA VAL A 91 26.31 5.17 29.85
C VAL A 91 25.97 6.22 28.78
N ASP A 92 27.02 6.81 28.22
CA ASP A 92 26.94 7.63 27.00
C ASP A 92 26.65 6.72 25.79
N VAL A 93 25.59 7.01 25.04
CA VAL A 93 25.15 6.18 23.90
C VAL A 93 25.80 6.66 22.61
N THR A 94 26.38 5.72 21.88
CA THR A 94 27.10 5.93 20.63
C THR A 94 26.77 4.80 19.66
N GLY A 95 27.16 4.94 18.39
CA GLY A 95 26.97 3.85 17.41
C GLY A 95 27.63 2.52 17.80
N ASN A 96 28.55 2.49 18.78
CA ASN A 96 29.18 1.24 19.25
C ASN A 96 28.37 0.46 20.29
N ASN A 97 27.47 1.11 21.02
CA ASN A 97 26.74 0.52 22.15
C ASN A 97 25.23 0.78 22.11
N VAL A 98 24.70 1.42 21.07
CA VAL A 98 23.26 1.72 20.94
C VAL A 98 22.39 0.46 21.08
N PHE A 99 22.77 -0.66 20.46
CA PHE A 99 22.00 -1.92 20.54
C PHE A 99 22.04 -2.60 21.91
N ASP A 100 22.85 -2.10 22.86
CA ASP A 100 22.83 -2.57 24.25
C ASP A 100 21.75 -1.85 25.08
N LEU A 101 21.05 -0.86 24.50
CA LEU A 101 20.09 0.01 25.20
C LEU A 101 18.75 0.22 24.47
N LEU A 102 18.69 0.08 23.15
CA LEU A 102 17.41 0.09 22.42
C LEU A 102 16.72 -1.27 22.51
N ASP A 103 15.38 -1.25 22.38
CA ASP A 103 14.54 -2.44 22.22
C ASP A 103 14.70 -3.44 23.37
N ILE A 104 14.85 -2.94 24.61
CA ILE A 104 14.85 -3.73 25.84
C ILE A 104 13.49 -3.58 26.53
N PRO A 105 12.43 -4.26 26.04
CA PRO A 105 11.09 -4.05 26.56
C PRO A 105 10.97 -4.48 28.02
N GLY A 106 10.36 -3.62 28.83
CA GLY A 106 9.96 -3.87 30.21
C GLY A 106 10.97 -3.43 31.26
N ASP A 107 12.02 -2.71 30.89
CA ASP A 107 13.01 -2.15 31.83
C ASP A 107 12.60 -0.81 32.45
N ARG A 108 11.50 -0.22 31.96
CA ARG A 108 10.90 1.08 32.36
C ARG A 108 11.80 2.27 32.07
N ILE A 109 12.73 2.13 31.15
CA ILE A 109 13.56 3.22 30.63
C ILE A 109 12.89 3.77 29.38
N SER A 110 13.02 5.07 29.17
CA SER A 110 12.46 5.74 28.00
C SER A 110 13.52 6.72 27.52
N PRO A 111 14.49 6.22 26.73
CA PRO A 111 15.73 6.92 26.47
C PRO A 111 15.53 8.07 25.48
N ILE A 112 16.17 9.21 25.75
CA ILE A 112 16.40 10.28 24.78
C ILE A 112 17.91 10.31 24.54
N ILE A 113 18.32 9.75 23.41
CA ILE A 113 19.71 9.55 23.00
C ILE A 113 20.21 10.79 22.27
N PHE A 114 21.39 11.24 22.66
CA PHE A 114 22.07 12.35 22.00
C PHE A 114 23.10 11.77 21.04
N ASP A 115 22.70 11.56 19.78
CA ASP A 115 23.60 11.05 18.74
C ASP A 115 24.59 12.15 18.33
N HIS A 116 25.65 12.32 19.13
CA HIS A 116 26.57 13.45 19.01
C HIS A 116 27.08 13.69 17.59
N ASP A 117 27.38 12.63 16.86
CA ASP A 117 28.08 12.66 15.57
C ASP A 117 27.35 11.93 14.43
N GLY A 118 26.11 11.48 14.65
CA GLY A 118 25.32 10.76 13.65
C GLY A 118 25.60 9.26 13.59
N THR A 119 26.55 8.75 14.38
CA THR A 119 26.94 7.33 14.32
C THR A 119 25.90 6.38 14.88
N VAL A 120 24.99 6.86 15.75
CA VAL A 120 23.88 6.05 16.24
C VAL A 120 22.88 5.80 15.11
N ILE A 121 22.42 6.85 14.44
CA ILE A 121 21.50 6.75 13.30
C ILE A 121 22.11 5.92 12.18
N ASP A 122 23.38 6.15 11.84
CA ASP A 122 24.09 5.35 10.83
C ASP A 122 24.19 3.86 11.21
N ALA A 123 24.28 3.55 12.51
CA ALA A 123 24.30 2.16 12.98
C ALA A 123 22.93 1.48 12.82
N ILE A 124 21.83 2.20 13.05
CA ILE A 124 20.46 1.67 13.02
C ILE A 124 19.94 1.59 11.59
N LEU A 125 20.03 2.67 10.82
CA LEU A 125 19.41 2.81 9.50
C LEU A 125 20.39 2.58 8.34
N GLY A 126 21.68 2.44 8.65
CA GLY A 126 22.73 2.21 7.67
C GLY A 126 23.59 3.44 7.40
N VAL A 127 24.79 3.18 6.89
CA VAL A 127 25.83 4.19 6.69
C VAL A 127 25.33 5.34 5.82
N GLY A 128 25.41 6.56 6.34
CA GLY A 128 25.01 7.79 5.66
C GLY A 128 23.57 8.24 5.93
N ALA A 129 22.76 7.47 6.65
CA ALA A 129 21.39 7.86 7.01
C ALA A 129 21.34 9.13 7.87
N SER A 130 22.33 9.35 8.73
CA SER A 130 22.48 10.57 9.54
C SER A 130 22.61 11.86 8.73
N ARG A 131 22.74 11.78 7.40
CA ARG A 131 22.79 12.96 6.52
C ARG A 131 21.40 13.49 6.15
N ASP A 132 20.40 12.62 6.22
CA ASP A 132 19.04 12.89 5.75
C ASP A 132 18.00 12.77 6.87
N ILE A 133 18.37 12.21 8.03
CA ILE A 133 17.49 12.00 9.20
C ILE A 133 17.89 12.92 10.35
N LEU A 134 16.98 13.81 10.78
CA LEU A 134 17.24 14.78 11.85
C LEU A 134 16.94 14.20 13.25
N GLY A 135 15.99 13.28 13.35
CA GLY A 135 15.58 12.62 14.58
C GLY A 135 14.81 11.34 14.26
N LEU A 136 14.63 10.50 15.27
CA LEU A 136 13.80 9.29 15.21
C LEU A 136 13.14 9.06 16.56
N THR A 137 11.88 8.64 16.54
CA THR A 137 11.13 8.27 17.75
C THR A 137 10.36 6.97 17.53
N ALA A 138 10.24 6.18 18.57
CA ALA A 138 9.42 4.97 18.56
C ALA A 138 8.79 4.70 19.93
N ILE A 139 7.60 4.12 19.93
CA ILE A 139 7.02 3.51 21.12
C ILE A 139 7.55 2.08 21.22
N GLU A 140 8.32 1.81 22.27
CA GLU A 140 9.01 0.51 22.44
C GLU A 140 8.10 -0.53 23.10
N LEU A 141 7.33 -0.09 24.11
CA LEU A 141 6.44 -0.98 24.84
C LEU A 141 5.13 -0.30 25.17
N SER A 142 4.07 -0.97 24.74
CA SER A 142 2.73 -0.74 25.17
C SER A 142 2.10 -2.02 25.69
N GLN A 143 1.17 -1.89 26.63
CA GLN A 143 0.38 -3.00 27.14
C GLN A 143 -1.09 -2.60 27.14
N SER A 144 -1.89 -3.37 26.41
CA SER A 144 -3.29 -3.02 26.14
C SER A 144 -3.39 -1.65 25.46
N SER A 145 -3.94 -0.65 26.15
CA SER A 145 -4.09 0.72 25.63
C SER A 145 -3.17 1.72 26.34
N GLN A 146 -2.15 1.24 27.06
CA GLN A 146 -1.22 2.07 27.81
C GLN A 146 0.21 1.97 27.29
N ILE A 147 0.82 3.12 26.99
CA ILE A 147 2.25 3.24 26.71
C ILE A 147 3.03 3.17 28.02
N LEU A 148 4.11 2.40 28.01
CA LEU A 148 5.00 2.20 29.15
C LEU A 148 6.41 2.70 28.89
N GLU A 149 6.91 2.56 27.67
CA GLU A 149 8.28 2.91 27.26
C GLU A 149 8.25 3.45 25.83
N ALA A 150 9.03 4.51 25.59
CA ALA A 150 9.29 5.09 24.27
C ALA A 150 10.73 5.60 24.21
N GLN A 151 11.27 5.71 23.01
CA GLN A 151 12.63 6.15 22.76
C GLN A 151 12.66 7.28 21.73
N ALA A 152 13.61 8.19 21.87
CA ALA A 152 13.93 9.22 20.89
C ALA A 152 15.44 9.30 20.66
N ILE A 153 15.87 9.53 19.42
CA ILE A 153 17.26 9.68 19.01
C ILE A 153 17.37 11.02 18.29
N LEU A 154 18.24 11.90 18.78
CA LEU A 154 18.42 13.25 18.24
C LEU A 154 19.76 13.34 17.52
N ASN A 155 19.76 13.74 16.25
CA ASN A 155 20.97 13.79 15.44
C ASN A 155 21.79 15.06 15.71
N GLY A 156 22.90 14.94 16.41
CA GLY A 156 23.83 16.04 16.67
C GLY A 156 24.70 16.44 15.47
N SER A 157 24.80 15.57 14.45
CA SER A 157 25.65 15.82 13.28
C SER A 157 25.17 16.95 12.38
N VAL A 158 23.92 17.41 12.56
CA VAL A 158 23.33 18.58 11.87
C VAL A 158 23.50 19.89 12.65
N LEU A 159 24.15 19.84 13.82
CA LEU A 159 24.52 20.99 14.64
C LEU A 159 26.03 21.05 14.86
N ASP A 160 26.83 20.60 13.90
CA ASP A 160 28.25 20.33 14.11
C ASP A 160 29.18 21.35 13.43
N GLY A 161 28.63 22.17 12.52
CA GLY A 161 29.35 23.22 11.80
C GLY A 161 30.29 22.69 10.72
N LYS A 162 30.19 21.41 10.33
CA LYS A 162 31.12 20.72 9.41
C LYS A 162 30.39 20.13 8.20
N PRO A 163 30.77 20.54 6.97
CA PRO A 163 30.34 19.83 5.77
C PRO A 163 30.91 18.40 5.72
N PRO A 164 30.23 17.42 5.09
CA PRO A 164 29.19 17.58 4.07
C PRO A 164 27.74 17.45 4.56
N ASN A 165 27.49 17.47 5.87
CA ASN A 165 26.13 17.39 6.43
C ASN A 165 25.41 18.72 6.24
N LEU A 166 24.08 18.69 6.10
CA LEU A 166 23.25 19.90 6.12
C LEU A 166 23.21 20.40 7.57
N ASP A 167 23.99 21.43 7.90
CA ASP A 167 23.84 22.10 9.18
C ASP A 167 22.49 22.85 9.20
N VAL A 168 21.70 22.63 10.25
CA VAL A 168 20.43 23.32 10.48
C VAL A 168 20.59 24.39 11.57
N SER A 169 19.65 25.33 11.62
CA SER A 169 19.60 26.28 12.74
C SER A 169 19.19 25.54 14.03
N ARG A 170 19.52 26.11 15.20
CA ARG A 170 19.03 25.60 16.49
C ARG A 170 17.49 25.52 16.50
N ASP A 171 16.83 26.52 15.94
CA ASP A 171 15.37 26.63 15.99
C ASP A 171 14.70 25.60 15.06
N THR A 172 15.30 25.34 13.89
CA THR A 172 14.91 24.23 13.01
C THR A 172 15.08 22.88 13.70
N PHE A 173 16.19 22.68 14.42
CA PHE A 173 16.40 21.44 15.17
C PHE A 173 15.45 21.31 16.37
N LEU A 174 15.15 22.41 17.07
CA LEU A 174 14.13 22.42 18.11
C LEU A 174 12.77 22.00 17.55
N ALA A 175 12.37 22.50 16.38
CA ALA A 175 11.15 22.09 15.71
C ALA A 175 11.14 20.58 15.41
N THR A 176 12.26 20.01 14.93
CA THR A 176 12.40 18.56 14.80
C THR A 176 12.20 17.85 16.13
N ILE A 177 12.83 18.30 17.21
CA ILE A 177 12.68 17.65 18.53
C ILE A 177 11.21 17.71 19.01
N ILE A 178 10.51 18.82 18.77
CA ILE A 178 9.09 18.95 19.11
C ILE A 178 8.26 17.93 18.30
N HIS A 179 8.52 17.78 17.00
CA HIS A 179 7.89 16.78 16.14
C HIS A 179 8.13 15.35 16.65
N GLU A 180 9.38 15.00 16.93
CA GLU A 180 9.76 13.71 17.52
C GLU A 180 9.02 13.45 18.83
N PHE A 181 8.87 14.48 19.68
CA PHE A 181 8.13 14.35 20.93
C PHE A 181 6.62 14.26 20.75
N GLY A 182 6.07 14.66 19.60
CA GLY A 182 4.72 14.32 19.18
C GLY A 182 4.56 12.80 19.06
N HIS A 183 5.46 12.13 18.32
CA HIS A 183 5.49 10.66 18.25
C HIS A 183 5.71 10.01 19.60
N TYR A 184 6.54 10.61 20.46
CA TYR A 184 6.81 10.09 21.81
C TYR A 184 5.55 10.01 22.68
N ILE A 185 4.58 10.89 22.41
CA ILE A 185 3.25 10.88 23.05
C ILE A 185 2.14 10.36 22.13
N ASN A 186 2.51 9.64 21.07
CA ASN A 186 1.63 8.92 20.16
C ASN A 186 0.85 9.78 19.15
N LEU A 187 1.33 10.96 18.78
CA LEU A 187 0.83 11.65 17.58
C LEU A 187 1.52 11.08 16.36
N ASP A 188 0.79 10.89 15.28
CA ASP A 188 1.42 10.67 13.99
C ASP A 188 1.73 11.97 13.24
N HIS A 189 2.37 11.80 12.10
CA HIS A 189 2.34 12.75 11.01
C HIS A 189 0.98 13.35 10.70
N SER A 190 0.96 14.48 10.00
CA SER A 190 -0.27 15.01 9.42
C SER A 190 0.01 15.73 8.11
N GLN A 191 -0.98 15.73 7.23
CA GLN A 191 -0.91 16.43 5.95
C GLN A 191 -2.00 17.49 5.92
N ILE A 192 -1.59 18.75 5.96
CA ILE A 192 -2.44 19.91 5.76
C ILE A 192 -1.59 20.95 5.04
N ASN A 193 -2.19 21.63 4.07
CA ASN A 193 -1.53 22.68 3.28
C ASN A 193 -0.27 22.15 2.54
N SER A 194 -0.29 20.89 2.10
CA SER A 194 0.85 20.24 1.44
C SER A 194 1.30 20.97 0.17
N GLU A 195 0.43 21.78 -0.44
CA GLU A 195 0.75 22.65 -1.55
C GLU A 195 1.80 23.72 -1.20
N PHE A 196 1.98 24.08 0.08
CA PHE A 196 3.01 25.02 0.54
C PHE A 196 4.37 24.35 0.74
N ALA A 197 4.40 23.07 1.15
CA ALA A 197 5.64 22.39 1.48
C ALA A 197 6.64 22.24 0.31
N PHE A 198 6.16 22.31 -0.94
CA PHE A 198 6.95 22.03 -2.14
C PHE A 198 6.88 23.11 -3.22
N ASP A 199 6.41 24.32 -2.88
CA ASP A 199 6.27 25.43 -3.84
C ASP A 199 7.53 26.32 -3.95
N PHE A 200 8.57 26.02 -3.16
CA PHE A 200 9.82 26.78 -3.02
C PHE A 200 9.65 28.19 -2.42
N ASP A 201 8.54 28.45 -1.73
CA ASP A 201 8.26 29.69 -1.00
C ASP A 201 8.18 29.46 0.51
N VAL A 202 9.33 29.48 1.17
CA VAL A 202 9.45 29.30 2.63
C VAL A 202 8.64 30.28 3.50
N SER A 203 8.03 31.32 2.90
CA SER A 203 7.25 32.31 3.66
C SER A 203 5.85 31.83 4.06
N ASN A 204 5.36 30.73 3.48
CA ASN A 204 4.06 30.13 3.81
C ASN A 204 4.19 28.76 4.52
N ASP A 205 5.39 28.20 4.61
CA ASP A 205 5.71 26.97 5.34
C ASP A 205 5.32 27.02 6.83
N ASP A 206 5.17 28.23 7.39
CA ASP A 206 4.64 28.49 8.73
C ASP A 206 3.18 28.01 8.91
N SER A 207 2.50 27.58 7.85
CA SER A 207 1.15 27.02 7.87
C SER A 207 1.13 25.48 7.80
N LEU A 208 2.29 24.82 7.72
CA LEU A 208 2.40 23.37 7.79
C LEU A 208 2.37 22.91 9.26
N PRO A 209 1.62 21.84 9.60
CA PRO A 209 1.62 21.29 10.95
C PRO A 209 3.02 20.95 11.47
N THR A 210 3.19 20.95 12.79
CA THR A 210 4.44 20.49 13.41
C THR A 210 4.69 19.03 13.07
N MET A 211 3.62 18.22 13.03
CA MET A 211 3.68 16.82 12.61
C MET A 211 3.75 16.62 11.08
N PHE A 212 4.04 17.63 10.26
CA PHE A 212 4.24 17.40 8.82
C PHE A 212 5.48 16.50 8.57
N PRO A 213 5.41 15.43 7.75
CA PRO A 213 6.46 14.40 7.66
C PRO A 213 7.83 14.87 7.16
N ILE A 214 7.88 16.02 6.50
CA ILE A 214 9.11 16.55 5.89
C ILE A 214 9.46 17.87 6.57
N ALA A 215 10.70 17.96 7.04
CA ALA A 215 11.26 19.21 7.54
C ALA A 215 11.26 20.25 6.42
N SER A 216 10.73 21.44 6.73
CA SER A 216 10.81 22.60 5.83
C SER A 216 11.81 23.61 6.40
N ASP A 217 12.30 24.50 5.55
CA ASP A 217 13.34 25.48 5.92
C ASP A 217 12.80 26.66 6.77
N SER A 218 11.53 26.61 7.22
CA SER A 218 10.93 27.68 8.01
C SER A 218 11.30 27.60 9.50
N GLU A 219 11.66 28.75 10.07
CA GLU A 219 12.09 28.90 11.48
C GLU A 219 10.92 28.84 12.49
N SER A 220 9.69 28.60 12.05
CA SER A 220 8.44 28.79 12.81
C SER A 220 7.81 27.53 13.39
N LYS A 221 8.32 26.33 13.07
CA LYS A 221 7.80 25.03 13.53
C LYS A 221 8.08 24.70 15.01
N SER A 222 8.54 25.67 15.79
CA SER A 222 8.63 25.54 17.26
C SER A 222 7.32 25.89 17.98
N ILE A 223 6.28 26.24 17.23
CA ILE A 223 4.94 26.55 17.72
C ILE A 223 3.99 25.52 17.14
N LEU A 224 3.16 24.91 17.99
CA LEU A 224 2.15 23.94 17.57
C LEU A 224 1.04 24.63 16.77
N HIS A 225 0.60 23.96 15.70
CA HIS A 225 -0.53 24.36 14.88
C HIS A 225 -1.83 23.83 15.46
N PHE A 226 -2.94 24.31 14.90
CA PHE A 226 -4.26 23.91 15.35
C PHE A 226 -4.47 22.38 15.27
N ASP A 227 -3.94 21.74 14.23
CA ASP A 227 -3.97 20.28 14.07
C ASP A 227 -3.23 19.53 15.19
N ASP A 228 -2.01 19.96 15.50
CA ASP A 228 -1.19 19.37 16.57
C ASP A 228 -1.89 19.51 17.94
N ILE A 229 -2.44 20.70 18.21
CA ILE A 229 -3.18 21.02 19.44
C ILE A 229 -4.45 20.18 19.53
N ALA A 230 -5.23 20.06 18.45
CA ALA A 230 -6.46 19.27 18.42
C ALA A 230 -6.17 17.78 18.64
N THR A 231 -5.11 17.26 18.02
CA THR A 231 -4.70 15.86 18.11
C THR A 231 -4.23 15.51 19.53
N VAL A 232 -3.29 16.27 20.11
CA VAL A 232 -2.83 16.02 21.49
C VAL A 232 -3.95 16.18 22.51
N SER A 233 -4.87 17.12 22.30
CA SER A 233 -6.03 17.32 23.18
C SER A 233 -7.05 16.19 23.04
N THR A 234 -7.13 15.54 21.88
CA THR A 234 -7.99 14.37 21.68
C THR A 234 -7.41 13.14 22.38
N LEU A 235 -6.09 12.97 22.33
CA LEU A 235 -5.40 11.85 22.99
C LEU A 235 -5.33 12.03 24.52
N TYR A 236 -5.09 13.26 24.99
CA TYR A 236 -4.91 13.58 26.41
C TYR A 236 -5.84 14.69 26.87
N PRO A 237 -7.18 14.54 26.80
CA PRO A 237 -8.10 15.66 26.98
C PRO A 237 -8.05 16.28 28.38
N ALA A 238 -8.00 17.60 28.43
CA ALA A 238 -8.30 18.37 29.64
C ALA A 238 -9.76 18.16 30.09
N PRO A 239 -10.08 18.34 31.38
CA PRO A 239 -11.41 18.08 31.91
C PRO A 239 -12.56 18.83 31.21
N ASP A 240 -12.30 20.00 30.62
CA ASP A 240 -13.26 20.84 29.91
C ASP A 240 -13.19 20.71 28.39
N PHE A 241 -12.27 19.92 27.84
CA PHE A 241 -12.10 19.73 26.39
C PHE A 241 -13.43 19.34 25.73
N ALA A 242 -14.03 18.23 26.18
CA ALA A 242 -15.26 17.69 25.59
C ALA A 242 -16.50 18.60 25.72
N VAL A 243 -16.47 19.66 26.55
CA VAL A 243 -17.60 20.62 26.68
C VAL A 243 -17.29 21.98 26.07
N SER A 244 -16.03 22.25 25.72
CA SER A 244 -15.56 23.51 25.13
C SER A 244 -15.35 23.39 23.62
N THR A 245 -15.09 22.18 23.12
CA THR A 245 -14.94 21.85 21.71
C THR A 245 -16.06 20.92 21.25
N GLY A 246 -16.26 20.85 19.93
CA GLY A 246 -17.10 19.87 19.28
C GLY A 246 -16.26 18.92 18.41
N ALA A 247 -16.95 18.05 17.68
CA ALA A 247 -16.36 17.12 16.73
C ALA A 247 -17.23 16.99 15.47
N ILE A 248 -16.61 16.58 14.37
CA ILE A 248 -17.28 16.15 13.14
C ILE A 248 -16.89 14.69 12.89
N GLU A 249 -17.88 13.84 12.60
CA GLU A 249 -17.65 12.43 12.23
C GLU A 249 -18.51 12.01 11.04
N GLY A 250 -18.00 11.02 10.32
CA GLY A 250 -18.65 10.43 9.16
C GLY A 250 -17.84 9.29 8.57
N GLU A 251 -18.22 8.85 7.38
CA GLU A 251 -17.55 7.81 6.62
C GLU A 251 -17.10 8.33 5.24
N ILE A 252 -15.89 7.95 4.84
CA ILE A 252 -15.44 8.07 3.46
C ILE A 252 -15.82 6.78 2.74
N LEU A 253 -16.66 6.93 1.73
CA LEU A 253 -17.22 5.83 0.96
C LEU A 253 -16.75 5.98 -0.49
N LEU A 254 -16.57 4.87 -1.19
CA LEU A 254 -16.48 4.92 -2.66
C LEU A 254 -17.76 5.51 -3.25
N GLY A 255 -17.73 5.95 -4.50
CA GLY A 255 -18.86 6.64 -5.14
C GLY A 255 -20.21 5.90 -5.14
N ASN A 256 -20.25 4.61 -4.79
CA ASN A 256 -21.50 3.88 -4.57
C ASN A 256 -22.19 4.18 -3.23
N GLY A 257 -21.56 4.95 -2.33
CA GLY A 257 -22.09 5.32 -1.01
C GLY A 257 -22.28 4.13 -0.06
N ILE A 258 -21.59 3.00 -0.29
CA ILE A 258 -21.72 1.78 0.52
C ILE A 258 -20.35 1.21 0.92
N VAL A 259 -19.37 1.22 0.03
CA VAL A 259 -18.08 0.57 0.27
C VAL A 259 -17.14 1.55 0.97
N PRO A 260 -16.69 1.28 2.20
CA PRO A 260 -15.79 2.17 2.91
C PRO A 260 -14.40 2.24 2.27
N PHE A 261 -13.89 3.47 2.15
CA PHE A 261 -12.54 3.76 1.68
C PHE A 261 -11.63 4.12 2.86
N GLN A 262 -10.54 3.38 2.98
CA GLN A 262 -9.52 3.53 4.00
C GLN A 262 -8.32 4.29 3.42
N GLY A 263 -7.74 5.21 4.20
CA GLY A 263 -6.54 5.94 3.78
C GLY A 263 -6.78 7.26 3.07
N ALA A 264 -7.99 7.84 3.17
CA ALA A 264 -8.26 9.19 2.68
C ALA A 264 -7.91 10.22 3.77
N ASN A 265 -7.18 11.28 3.42
CA ASN A 265 -6.93 12.38 4.36
C ASN A 265 -8.15 13.30 4.40
N VAL A 266 -8.80 13.40 5.56
CA VAL A 266 -10.01 14.21 5.76
C VAL A 266 -9.64 15.45 6.56
N ILE A 267 -9.91 16.65 6.04
CA ILE A 267 -9.54 17.91 6.68
C ILE A 267 -10.78 18.73 7.02
N ALA A 268 -10.89 19.15 8.28
CA ALA A 268 -11.84 20.17 8.72
C ALA A 268 -11.17 21.53 8.73
N ARG A 269 -11.64 22.44 7.87
CA ARG A 269 -11.17 23.83 7.82
C ARG A 269 -12.21 24.78 8.37
N ARG A 270 -11.82 25.60 9.34
CA ARG A 270 -12.70 26.65 9.84
C ARG A 270 -12.80 27.78 8.83
N THR A 271 -14.03 28.12 8.44
CA THR A 271 -14.30 29.16 7.42
C THR A 271 -13.75 30.55 7.75
N ALA A 272 -13.49 30.84 9.03
CA ALA A 272 -12.96 32.13 9.47
C ALA A 272 -11.45 32.31 9.19
N ASP A 273 -10.68 31.22 9.28
CA ASP A 273 -9.25 31.17 9.00
C ASP A 273 -8.87 29.78 8.47
N PRO A 274 -9.23 29.44 7.23
CA PRO A 274 -9.16 28.07 6.72
C PRO A 274 -7.73 27.55 6.52
N ILE A 275 -6.72 28.44 6.54
CA ILE A 275 -5.31 28.05 6.41
C ILE A 275 -4.76 27.62 7.76
N ASN A 276 -5.03 28.38 8.84
CA ASN A 276 -4.42 28.17 10.15
C ASN A 276 -5.32 27.40 11.14
N ASP A 277 -6.64 27.53 11.02
CA ASP A 277 -7.63 26.80 11.82
C ASP A 277 -8.10 25.55 11.04
N ALA A 278 -7.18 24.63 10.78
CA ALA A 278 -7.42 23.37 10.08
C ALA A 278 -6.87 22.16 10.86
N THR A 279 -7.60 21.04 10.84
CA THR A 279 -7.17 19.78 11.44
C THR A 279 -7.58 18.61 10.57
N SER A 280 -6.78 17.55 10.56
CA SER A 280 -6.89 16.41 9.66
C SER A 280 -7.12 15.10 10.42
N TYR A 281 -7.62 14.10 9.72
CA TYR A 281 -7.75 12.73 10.20
C TYR A 281 -7.81 11.77 9.01
N VAL A 282 -7.04 10.67 9.04
CA VAL A 282 -7.10 9.67 7.96
C VAL A 282 -8.23 8.68 8.17
N SER A 283 -9.07 8.50 7.15
CA SER A 283 -10.18 7.54 7.20
C SER A 283 -9.68 6.12 7.44
N GLY A 284 -10.39 5.37 8.28
CA GLY A 284 -9.97 4.01 8.58
C GLY A 284 -8.84 3.91 9.60
N ALA A 285 -8.50 5.01 10.27
CA ALA A 285 -7.39 5.07 11.20
C ALA A 285 -7.40 3.94 12.25
N LEU A 286 -8.57 3.67 12.83
CA LEU A 286 -8.74 2.66 13.89
C LEU A 286 -8.98 1.25 13.34
N PHE A 287 -9.15 1.10 12.02
CA PHE A 287 -9.28 -0.19 11.35
C PHE A 287 -7.90 -0.83 11.14
N LYS A 288 -7.88 -2.14 10.92
CA LYS A 288 -6.66 -2.91 10.66
C LYS A 288 -5.76 -2.19 9.65
N ASN A 289 -4.53 -1.95 10.05
CA ASN A 289 -3.52 -1.22 9.28
C ASN A 289 -2.38 -2.14 8.81
N ASP A 290 -1.50 -1.61 7.95
CA ASP A 290 -0.33 -2.35 7.43
C ASP A 290 0.78 -2.54 8.48
N PHE A 291 0.55 -2.01 9.68
CA PHE A 291 1.53 -1.91 10.75
C PHE A 291 1.09 -2.69 12.01
N GLY A 292 0.33 -3.77 11.83
CA GLY A 292 0.02 -4.71 12.92
C GLY A 292 -0.99 -4.25 13.97
N GLY A 293 -1.52 -3.03 13.88
CA GLY A 293 -2.54 -2.47 14.77
C GLY A 293 -3.96 -2.45 14.16
N GLY A 294 -4.92 -1.97 14.94
CA GLY A 294 -6.29 -1.70 14.50
C GLY A 294 -7.23 -2.90 14.59
N THR A 295 -8.52 -2.61 14.61
CA THR A 295 -9.57 -3.64 14.71
C THR A 295 -10.03 -4.14 13.34
N GLY A 296 -10.54 -5.37 13.31
CA GLY A 296 -11.20 -5.95 12.13
C GLY A 296 -12.65 -5.49 11.93
N ASP A 297 -13.15 -4.52 12.70
CA ASP A 297 -14.51 -3.99 12.56
C ASP A 297 -14.65 -3.16 11.27
N LEU A 298 -15.37 -3.70 10.29
CA LEU A 298 -15.59 -3.05 9.00
C LEU A 298 -16.27 -1.69 9.10
N ALA A 299 -17.01 -1.41 10.17
CA ALA A 299 -17.61 -0.09 10.40
C ALA A 299 -16.56 1.00 10.56
N LEU A 300 -15.35 0.65 10.99
CA LEU A 300 -14.27 1.62 11.16
C LEU A 300 -13.43 1.82 9.91
N LYS A 301 -13.59 1.02 8.84
CA LYS A 301 -12.70 1.04 7.68
C LYS A 301 -12.70 2.38 6.92
N GLY A 302 -13.86 3.03 6.81
CA GLY A 302 -13.99 4.35 6.17
C GLY A 302 -14.27 5.47 7.16
N TRP A 303 -14.42 5.13 8.43
CA TRP A 303 -14.82 6.06 9.46
C TRP A 303 -13.70 7.06 9.78
N TYR A 304 -14.09 8.30 10.04
CA TYR A 304 -13.20 9.34 10.54
C TYR A 304 -13.91 10.14 11.64
N LYS A 305 -13.11 10.74 12.54
CA LYS A 305 -13.60 11.66 13.56
C LYS A 305 -12.58 12.72 13.89
N ILE A 306 -12.93 13.94 13.52
CA ILE A 306 -12.14 15.13 13.82
C ILE A 306 -12.70 15.76 15.08
N SER A 307 -11.93 15.72 16.17
CA SER A 307 -12.32 16.26 17.47
C SER A 307 -11.55 17.55 17.79
N GLY A 308 -11.94 18.24 18.86
CA GLY A 308 -11.22 19.44 19.31
C GLY A 308 -11.56 20.71 18.55
N LEU A 309 -12.67 20.73 17.80
CA LEU A 309 -13.11 21.88 17.00
C LEU A 309 -13.74 22.96 17.89
N PRO A 310 -13.20 24.18 17.97
CA PRO A 310 -13.90 25.30 18.59
C PRO A 310 -15.26 25.56 17.94
N PRO A 311 -16.22 26.19 18.65
CA PRO A 311 -17.49 26.54 18.03
C PRO A 311 -17.29 27.45 16.80
N GLY A 312 -17.96 27.10 15.69
CA GLY A 312 -17.75 27.79 14.43
C GLY A 312 -18.39 27.08 13.24
N ASN A 313 -18.10 27.61 12.05
CA ASN A 313 -18.49 27.01 10.78
C ASN A 313 -17.26 26.42 10.10
N TYR A 314 -17.40 25.18 9.65
CA TYR A 314 -16.34 24.39 9.05
C TYR A 314 -16.74 23.91 7.66
N THR A 315 -15.75 23.68 6.80
CA THR A 315 -15.88 22.84 5.60
C THR A 315 -15.09 21.58 5.83
N ILE A 316 -15.55 20.46 5.26
CA ILE A 316 -14.82 19.20 5.27
C ILE A 316 -14.40 18.91 3.84
N GLU A 317 -13.14 18.53 3.66
CA GLU A 317 -12.56 18.12 2.39
C GLU A 317 -11.83 16.80 2.54
N VAL A 318 -11.67 16.11 1.42
CA VAL A 318 -10.81 14.94 1.30
C VAL A 318 -9.73 15.23 0.27
N GLU A 319 -8.49 14.97 0.64
CA GLU A 319 -7.32 15.16 -0.22
C GLU A 319 -6.49 13.89 -0.36
N GLN A 320 -5.67 13.85 -1.41
CA GLN A 320 -4.76 12.74 -1.64
C GLN A 320 -3.57 12.88 -0.69
N ILE A 321 -3.32 11.85 0.13
CA ILE A 321 -2.05 11.73 0.85
C ILE A 321 -0.92 11.67 -0.18
N ASP A 322 0.12 12.50 -0.04
CA ASP A 322 1.24 12.53 -0.96
C ASP A 322 1.82 11.10 -1.13
N PRO A 323 1.84 10.53 -2.34
CA PRO A 323 2.30 9.15 -2.56
C PRO A 323 3.78 8.92 -2.18
N THR A 324 4.55 9.98 -1.93
CA THR A 324 5.94 9.89 -1.46
C THR A 324 6.04 9.71 0.06
N PHE A 325 4.97 9.99 0.81
CA PHE A 325 4.90 9.77 2.25
C PHE A 325 4.79 8.28 2.56
N THR A 326 5.95 7.63 2.58
CA THR A 326 6.14 6.18 2.74
C THR A 326 7.22 5.89 3.78
N GLY A 327 7.24 4.68 4.35
CA GLY A 327 8.19 4.30 5.39
C GLY A 327 8.16 5.23 6.60
N GLY A 328 9.31 5.78 6.97
CA GLY A 328 9.45 6.69 8.12
C GLY A 328 8.73 8.03 7.98
N SER A 329 8.19 8.36 6.79
CA SER A 329 7.39 9.56 6.55
C SER A 329 5.93 9.22 6.23
N SER A 330 5.50 7.97 6.44
CA SER A 330 4.15 7.50 6.11
C SER A 330 3.07 8.09 7.01
N LEU A 331 1.82 7.82 6.63
CA LEU A 331 0.58 8.25 7.27
C LEU A 331 -0.36 7.02 7.32
N ASN A 332 -0.79 6.55 8.50
CA ASN A 332 -1.50 5.25 8.68
C ASN A 332 -2.91 5.56 8.19
N PRO A 333 -3.67 4.53 7.82
CA PRO A 333 -3.40 3.09 8.02
C PRO A 333 -2.59 2.36 6.97
N LEU A 334 -2.15 3.03 5.90
CA LEU A 334 -1.63 2.35 4.72
C LEU A 334 -0.26 2.90 4.31
N ASP A 335 0.67 1.99 4.02
CA ASP A 335 1.96 2.30 3.42
C ASP A 335 2.27 1.27 2.32
N PRO A 336 2.28 1.67 1.03
CA PRO A 336 2.13 3.04 0.53
C PRO A 336 0.71 3.62 0.69
N PRO A 337 0.56 4.96 0.66
CA PRO A 337 -0.74 5.60 0.75
C PRO A 337 -1.75 5.11 -0.29
N ALA A 338 -3.02 5.02 0.09
CA ALA A 338 -4.09 4.70 -0.84
C ALA A 338 -4.31 5.83 -1.86
N ILE A 339 -4.60 5.45 -3.10
CA ILE A 339 -4.91 6.39 -4.16
C ILE A 339 -6.42 6.66 -4.19
N LEU A 340 -6.80 7.94 -4.11
CA LEU A 340 -8.19 8.36 -4.27
C LEU A 340 -8.70 7.96 -5.67
N PRO A 341 -9.95 7.48 -5.79
CA PRO A 341 -10.52 7.03 -7.04
C PRO A 341 -10.89 8.18 -8.01
N GLY A 342 -10.81 9.43 -7.55
CA GLY A 342 -11.00 10.63 -8.36
C GLY A 342 -10.38 11.86 -7.69
N PRO A 343 -10.86 13.07 -8.03
CA PRO A 343 -10.25 14.30 -7.53
C PRO A 343 -10.49 14.46 -6.03
N GLU A 344 -9.66 15.30 -5.42
CA GLU A 344 -9.93 15.90 -4.12
C GLU A 344 -11.23 16.69 -4.17
N GLU A 345 -12.00 16.66 -3.09
CA GLU A 345 -13.35 17.22 -3.08
C GLU A 345 -13.78 17.65 -1.68
N PHE A 346 -14.93 18.33 -1.62
CA PHE A 346 -15.54 18.76 -0.38
C PHE A 346 -16.84 18.02 -0.10
N TYR A 347 -17.12 17.84 1.19
CA TYR A 347 -18.47 17.54 1.62
C TYR A 347 -19.43 18.66 1.23
N ASN A 348 -20.46 18.31 0.45
CA ASN A 348 -21.46 19.23 -0.05
C ASN A 348 -22.89 18.93 0.47
N GLY A 349 -23.04 17.94 1.37
CA GLY A 349 -24.29 17.64 2.07
C GLY A 349 -25.23 16.74 1.27
N ALA A 350 -26.50 17.14 1.12
CA ALA A 350 -27.48 16.33 0.37
C ALA A 350 -27.20 16.23 -1.14
N ARG A 351 -26.09 16.82 -1.62
CA ARG A 351 -25.66 16.81 -3.02
C ARG A 351 -24.58 15.75 -3.28
N GLU A 352 -24.11 15.06 -2.24
CA GLU A 352 -23.12 13.99 -2.34
C GLU A 352 -23.63 12.93 -3.32
N ALA A 353 -22.85 12.65 -4.37
CA ALA A 353 -23.31 11.76 -5.43
C ALA A 353 -22.26 10.77 -5.95
N GLY A 354 -21.02 10.82 -5.46
CA GLY A 354 -20.00 9.84 -5.86
C GLY A 354 -19.52 9.97 -7.30
N SER A 355 -19.87 11.05 -8.00
CA SER A 355 -19.14 11.43 -9.20
C SER A 355 -19.27 12.90 -9.62
N ILE A 356 -18.15 13.34 -10.21
CA ILE A 356 -17.89 14.67 -10.79
C ILE A 356 -18.98 15.19 -11.74
N ALA A 357 -19.87 14.33 -12.24
CA ALA A 357 -20.93 14.70 -13.17
C ALA A 357 -22.18 15.25 -12.48
N LEU A 358 -22.46 14.81 -11.25
CA LEU A 358 -23.60 15.28 -10.44
C LEU A 358 -23.17 16.03 -9.19
N ASP A 359 -21.94 15.80 -8.76
CA ASP A 359 -21.32 16.37 -7.60
C ASP A 359 -20.08 17.15 -8.07
N ASP A 360 -20.13 18.48 -7.94
CA ASP A 360 -19.00 19.33 -8.30
C ASP A 360 -17.97 19.25 -7.15
N PRO A 361 -16.74 18.76 -7.39
CA PRO A 361 -15.76 18.58 -6.32
C PRO A 361 -15.35 19.89 -5.64
N THR A 362 -15.73 21.05 -6.21
CA THR A 362 -15.49 22.38 -5.60
C THR A 362 -16.68 22.91 -4.79
N ASP A 363 -17.86 22.29 -4.89
CA ASP A 363 -19.02 22.68 -4.10
C ASP A 363 -18.89 22.18 -2.66
N LYS A 364 -19.28 23.01 -1.70
CA LYS A 364 -19.10 22.70 -0.28
C LYS A 364 -20.20 23.28 0.56
N THR A 365 -20.53 22.59 1.64
CA THR A 365 -21.53 23.03 2.61
C THR A 365 -20.87 23.36 3.94
N GLU A 366 -21.26 24.50 4.52
CA GLU A 366 -20.81 24.86 5.87
C GLU A 366 -21.49 23.99 6.92
N ILE A 367 -20.68 23.43 7.81
CA ILE A 367 -21.10 22.65 8.97
C ILE A 367 -20.94 23.53 10.20
N ASN A 368 -22.04 23.80 10.91
CA ASN A 368 -21.99 24.51 12.18
C ASN A 368 -21.68 23.52 13.30
N VAL A 369 -20.63 23.78 14.06
CA VAL A 369 -20.23 22.99 15.23
C VAL A 369 -20.42 23.83 16.48
N ALA A 370 -21.19 23.34 17.44
CA ALA A 370 -21.31 23.92 18.77
C ALA A 370 -20.38 23.23 19.80
N ALA A 371 -20.18 23.89 20.93
CA ALA A 371 -19.39 23.31 22.03
C ALA A 371 -20.11 22.10 22.63
N GLY A 372 -19.39 20.98 22.79
CA GLY A 372 -19.92 19.71 23.26
C GLY A 372 -20.80 18.97 22.26
N GLU A 373 -20.86 19.42 21.00
CA GLU A 373 -21.60 18.77 19.93
C GLU A 373 -20.71 17.82 19.14
N ILE A 374 -21.27 16.67 18.75
CA ILE A 374 -20.71 15.81 17.71
C ILE A 374 -21.67 15.94 16.54
N VAL A 375 -21.20 16.51 15.43
CA VAL A 375 -21.96 16.55 14.17
C VAL A 375 -21.65 15.27 13.40
N ASP A 376 -22.65 14.42 13.25
CA ASP A 376 -22.56 13.12 12.57
C ASP A 376 -23.17 13.15 11.16
N GLY A 377 -23.01 12.05 10.42
CA GLY A 377 -23.57 11.89 9.07
C GLY A 377 -22.91 12.80 8.03
N ILE A 378 -21.66 13.20 8.27
CA ILE A 378 -20.85 13.96 7.32
C ILE A 378 -20.07 12.97 6.45
N ASP A 379 -20.82 12.15 5.71
CA ASP A 379 -20.25 11.13 4.84
C ASP A 379 -19.86 11.76 3.49
N ILE A 380 -18.68 11.44 2.97
CA ILE A 380 -18.24 11.84 1.63
C ILE A 380 -18.30 10.64 0.71
N PHE A 381 -18.96 10.79 -0.44
CA PHE A 381 -19.01 9.76 -1.47
C PHE A 381 -17.98 10.11 -2.53
N LEU A 382 -16.86 9.40 -2.54
CA LEU A 382 -15.71 9.75 -3.36
C LEU A 382 -16.09 9.88 -4.83
N ASN A 383 -15.97 11.10 -5.35
CA ASN A 383 -16.23 11.46 -6.71
C ASN A 383 -15.34 10.65 -7.63
N THR A 384 -15.98 9.91 -8.53
CA THR A 384 -15.29 9.25 -9.63
C THR A 384 -15.61 9.96 -10.94
N LEU A 385 -14.83 9.68 -12.00
CA LEU A 385 -14.98 10.39 -13.26
C LEU A 385 -16.35 10.19 -13.94
N GLU A 386 -17.27 9.32 -13.48
CA GLU A 386 -18.67 9.21 -13.97
C GLU A 386 -19.72 8.67 -12.97
N VAL A 387 -20.93 9.27 -12.94
CA VAL A 387 -22.09 8.80 -12.14
C VAL A 387 -22.96 7.88 -13.00
N GLY A 388 -23.38 6.74 -12.45
CA GLY A 388 -24.78 6.33 -12.63
C GLY A 388 -25.09 4.84 -12.59
N ASP A 389 -25.62 4.38 -11.45
CA ASP A 389 -26.88 3.63 -11.34
C ASP A 389 -27.05 2.39 -12.25
N SER A 390 -26.17 1.40 -12.09
CA SER A 390 -26.47 -0.04 -12.01
C SER A 390 -25.16 -0.83 -12.15
N ASP A 391 -24.35 -0.85 -11.10
CA ASP A 391 -23.13 -1.67 -11.09
C ASP A 391 -23.50 -3.15 -10.94
N ILE A 392 -23.77 -3.78 -12.07
CA ILE A 392 -23.56 -5.21 -12.23
C ILE A 392 -22.14 -5.35 -12.79
N GLY A 393 -21.12 -5.34 -11.93
CA GLY A 393 -19.74 -5.60 -12.34
C GLY A 393 -19.59 -7.03 -12.85
N LEU A 394 -19.69 -7.21 -14.16
CA LEU A 394 -19.29 -8.45 -14.81
C LEU A 394 -17.79 -8.39 -15.09
N ALA A 395 -17.05 -9.40 -14.65
CA ALA A 395 -15.64 -9.56 -15.00
C ALA A 395 -15.45 -10.68 -16.01
N LEU A 396 -14.69 -10.40 -17.06
CA LEU A 396 -14.30 -11.37 -18.08
C LEU A 396 -12.83 -11.78 -17.91
N VAL A 397 -12.58 -13.07 -17.73
CA VAL A 397 -11.22 -13.61 -17.65
C VAL A 397 -11.01 -14.68 -18.71
N LEU A 398 -10.03 -14.51 -19.61
CA LEU A 398 -9.61 -15.57 -20.53
C LEU A 398 -8.83 -16.63 -19.75
N THR A 399 -9.35 -17.85 -19.67
CA THR A 399 -8.65 -18.96 -18.98
C THR A 399 -7.86 -19.82 -19.96
N LYS A 400 -8.26 -19.82 -21.23
CA LYS A 400 -7.67 -20.69 -22.25
C LYS A 400 -7.89 -20.15 -23.66
N LEU A 401 -6.83 -20.08 -24.45
CA LEU A 401 -6.94 -19.95 -25.91
C LEU A 401 -6.20 -21.09 -26.62
N LYS A 402 -6.73 -21.53 -27.75
CA LYS A 402 -6.10 -22.49 -28.66
C LYS A 402 -6.31 -22.02 -30.08
N TYR A 403 -5.22 -21.70 -30.75
CA TYR A 403 -5.16 -21.40 -32.16
C TYR A 403 -4.41 -22.50 -32.90
N LYS A 404 -4.89 -22.90 -34.07
CA LYS A 404 -4.21 -23.90 -34.91
C LYS A 404 -4.25 -23.47 -36.37
N LEU A 405 -3.06 -23.36 -36.97
CA LEU A 405 -2.87 -23.19 -38.41
C LEU A 405 -3.39 -24.42 -39.15
N ARG A 406 -4.18 -24.21 -40.21
CA ARG A 406 -4.62 -25.30 -41.09
C ARG A 406 -4.60 -24.88 -42.55
N GLU A 407 -4.26 -25.84 -43.40
CA GLU A 407 -4.27 -25.69 -44.87
C GLU A 407 -5.62 -25.27 -45.46
N PHE A 408 -6.73 -25.54 -44.75
CA PHE A 408 -8.10 -25.24 -45.19
C PHE A 408 -8.85 -24.28 -44.24
N GLY A 409 -8.11 -23.47 -43.46
CA GLY A 409 -8.67 -22.44 -42.62
C GLY A 409 -8.44 -22.67 -41.13
N ASP A 410 -7.96 -21.62 -40.48
CA ASP A 410 -7.56 -21.62 -39.08
C ASP A 410 -8.77 -21.76 -38.16
N ARG A 411 -8.51 -22.19 -36.92
CA ARG A 411 -9.55 -22.27 -35.90
C ARG A 411 -9.04 -21.80 -34.55
N ILE A 412 -9.87 -21.02 -33.88
CA ILE A 412 -9.66 -20.53 -32.53
C ILE A 412 -10.71 -21.14 -31.60
N ILE A 413 -10.27 -21.62 -30.45
CA ILE A 413 -11.13 -22.04 -29.35
C ILE A 413 -10.68 -21.29 -28.11
N ALA A 414 -11.60 -20.52 -27.53
CA ALA A 414 -11.39 -19.81 -26.28
C ALA A 414 -12.27 -20.40 -25.18
N LYS A 415 -11.76 -20.39 -23.95
CA LYS A 415 -12.57 -20.52 -22.74
C LYS A 415 -12.39 -19.28 -21.90
N LEU A 416 -13.52 -18.73 -21.48
CA LEU A 416 -13.60 -17.54 -20.66
C LEU A 416 -14.34 -17.89 -19.37
N ARG A 417 -14.05 -17.14 -18.33
CA ARG A 417 -14.74 -17.17 -17.06
C ARG A 417 -15.43 -15.83 -16.89
N VAL A 418 -16.74 -15.86 -16.64
CA VAL A 418 -17.54 -14.66 -16.38
C VAL A 418 -17.96 -14.69 -14.92
N SER A 419 -17.65 -13.63 -14.17
CA SER A 419 -17.99 -13.50 -12.75
C SER A 419 -18.89 -12.29 -12.53
N ASN A 420 -19.93 -12.44 -11.70
CA ASN A 420 -20.70 -11.31 -11.17
C ASN A 420 -20.07 -10.87 -9.85
N LEU A 421 -19.44 -9.68 -9.86
CA LEU A 421 -18.64 -9.14 -8.78
C LEU A 421 -19.48 -8.46 -7.69
N ASP A 422 -20.64 -7.88 -8.05
CA ASP A 422 -21.36 -6.94 -7.16
C ASP A 422 -22.73 -7.47 -6.67
N GLY A 423 -23.14 -8.67 -7.09
CA GLY A 423 -24.38 -9.30 -6.61
C GLY A 423 -25.67 -8.70 -7.14
N GLY A 424 -25.57 -7.76 -8.09
CA GLY A 424 -26.71 -7.25 -8.85
C GLY A 424 -27.46 -8.37 -9.57
N VAL A 425 -28.78 -8.27 -9.61
CA VAL A 425 -29.63 -9.21 -10.35
C VAL A 425 -29.56 -8.85 -11.82
N ILE A 426 -28.90 -9.70 -12.62
CA ILE A 426 -28.96 -9.62 -14.08
C ILE A 426 -30.39 -9.90 -14.49
N THR A 427 -30.99 -9.01 -15.28
CA THR A 427 -32.37 -9.15 -15.76
C THR A 427 -32.47 -9.44 -17.24
N SER A 428 -31.40 -9.16 -17.99
CA SER A 428 -31.31 -9.33 -19.45
C SER A 428 -30.21 -10.32 -19.83
N PRO A 429 -30.35 -11.09 -20.93
CA PRO A 429 -29.30 -11.99 -21.39
C PRO A 429 -27.98 -11.24 -21.67
N VAL A 430 -26.87 -11.87 -21.30
CA VAL A 430 -25.52 -11.33 -21.49
C VAL A 430 -24.87 -12.04 -22.68
N SER A 431 -24.40 -11.29 -23.67
CA SER A 431 -23.69 -11.80 -24.85
C SER A 431 -22.18 -11.76 -24.61
N ILE A 432 -21.48 -12.86 -24.92
CA ILE A 432 -20.02 -12.95 -24.86
C ILE A 432 -19.52 -13.20 -26.28
N GLN A 433 -18.71 -12.29 -26.79
CA GLN A 433 -18.29 -12.23 -28.18
C GLN A 433 -16.79 -12.44 -28.33
N MET A 434 -16.37 -12.98 -29.47
CA MET A 434 -14.97 -13.10 -29.88
C MET A 434 -14.81 -12.46 -31.25
N TRP A 435 -13.97 -11.42 -31.30
CA TRP A 435 -13.62 -10.65 -32.48
C TRP A 435 -12.17 -10.93 -32.88
N ILE A 436 -11.87 -10.85 -34.18
CA ILE A 436 -10.51 -10.90 -34.71
C ILE A 436 -10.18 -9.54 -35.31
N SER A 437 -9.11 -8.94 -34.79
CA SER A 437 -8.62 -7.62 -35.22
C SER A 437 -7.15 -7.69 -35.66
N ASN A 438 -6.74 -6.74 -36.47
CA ASN A 438 -5.33 -6.56 -36.85
C ASN A 438 -4.56 -5.67 -35.86
N ASP A 439 -5.25 -5.07 -34.89
CA ASP A 439 -4.68 -4.25 -33.83
C ASP A 439 -5.36 -4.62 -32.48
N PRO A 440 -4.83 -4.19 -31.33
CA PRO A 440 -5.39 -4.61 -30.03
C PRO A 440 -6.67 -3.83 -29.64
N ILE A 441 -7.20 -2.96 -30.51
CA ILE A 441 -8.34 -2.10 -30.22
C ILE A 441 -9.55 -2.62 -31.00
N LEU A 442 -10.68 -2.82 -30.31
CA LEU A 442 -11.90 -3.27 -30.98
C LEU A 442 -12.49 -2.13 -31.81
N ASP A 443 -12.65 -2.37 -33.10
CA ASP A 443 -13.42 -1.55 -34.01
C ASP A 443 -14.46 -2.41 -34.71
N ILE A 444 -15.70 -2.37 -34.20
CA ILE A 444 -16.83 -3.16 -34.71
C ILE A 444 -17.15 -2.91 -36.20
N SER A 445 -16.61 -1.84 -36.80
CA SER A 445 -16.80 -1.54 -38.23
C SER A 445 -15.72 -2.16 -39.12
N ARG A 446 -14.58 -2.55 -38.55
CA ARG A 446 -13.41 -3.10 -39.27
C ARG A 446 -13.06 -4.54 -38.86
N ASP A 447 -13.49 -4.97 -37.69
CA ASP A 447 -13.12 -6.26 -37.10
C ASP A 447 -14.16 -7.34 -37.36
N ASP A 448 -13.70 -8.60 -37.38
CA ASP A 448 -14.54 -9.75 -37.70
C ASP A 448 -15.07 -10.39 -36.42
N LEU A 449 -16.39 -10.35 -36.17
CA LEU A 449 -17.04 -11.17 -35.14
C LEU A 449 -17.05 -12.63 -35.59
N VAL A 450 -16.31 -13.49 -34.88
CA VAL A 450 -16.07 -14.89 -35.30
C VAL A 450 -16.75 -15.94 -34.42
N ALA A 451 -17.20 -15.57 -33.22
CA ALA A 451 -18.04 -16.40 -32.37
C ALA A 451 -18.77 -15.55 -31.32
N MET A 452 -19.93 -16.04 -30.87
CA MET A 452 -20.65 -15.48 -29.72
C MET A 452 -21.32 -16.60 -28.92
N ASN A 453 -21.64 -16.32 -27.65
CA ASN A 453 -22.46 -17.17 -26.80
C ASN A 453 -23.25 -16.31 -25.83
N GLU A 454 -24.45 -16.75 -25.44
CA GLU A 454 -25.35 -15.99 -24.57
C GLU A 454 -25.54 -16.72 -23.24
N ILE A 455 -25.53 -15.96 -22.14
CA ILE A 455 -25.80 -16.46 -20.79
C ILE A 455 -27.14 -15.89 -20.33
N ASN A 456 -28.06 -16.80 -19.99
CA ASN A 456 -29.36 -16.40 -19.46
C ASN A 456 -29.26 -15.86 -18.02
N PRO A 457 -30.06 -14.83 -17.66
CA PRO A 457 -30.06 -14.21 -16.34
C PRO A 457 -30.17 -15.17 -15.15
N VAL A 458 -31.03 -16.18 -15.28
CA VAL A 458 -31.30 -17.19 -14.24
C VAL A 458 -30.07 -18.03 -13.87
N ASN A 459 -29.01 -18.00 -14.69
CA ASN A 459 -27.81 -18.78 -14.51
C ASN A 459 -26.63 -18.01 -13.91
N PHE A 460 -26.83 -16.76 -13.45
CA PHE A 460 -25.79 -15.94 -12.78
C PHE A 460 -25.93 -15.97 -11.25
N PRO A 461 -25.33 -16.96 -10.57
CA PRO A 461 -25.20 -16.92 -9.12
C PRO A 461 -24.17 -15.87 -8.68
N LEU A 462 -24.47 -15.16 -7.60
CA LEU A 462 -23.52 -14.23 -6.95
C LEU A 462 -22.19 -14.95 -6.64
N ALA A 463 -21.07 -14.33 -7.01
CA ALA A 463 -19.70 -14.80 -6.77
C ALA A 463 -19.34 -16.21 -7.30
N ALA A 464 -20.20 -16.86 -8.09
CA ALA A 464 -19.91 -18.15 -8.70
C ALA A 464 -19.67 -17.99 -10.21
N PRO A 465 -18.43 -18.21 -10.69
CA PRO A 465 -18.09 -17.96 -12.09
C PRO A 465 -18.77 -18.94 -13.06
N ILE A 466 -19.09 -18.45 -14.25
CA ILE A 466 -19.62 -19.25 -15.37
C ILE A 466 -18.53 -19.42 -16.42
N ASP A 467 -18.23 -20.68 -16.76
CA ASP A 467 -17.30 -21.01 -17.83
C ASP A 467 -18.01 -20.95 -19.20
N VAL A 468 -17.54 -20.07 -20.07
CA VAL A 468 -18.02 -19.90 -21.44
C VAL A 468 -16.98 -20.45 -22.41
N LYS A 469 -17.43 -21.22 -23.39
CA LYS A 469 -16.57 -21.69 -24.47
C LYS A 469 -17.00 -21.06 -25.78
N LEU A 470 -16.08 -20.35 -26.42
CA LEU A 470 -16.22 -19.83 -27.77
C LEU A 470 -15.39 -20.65 -28.74
N LYS A 471 -15.92 -20.86 -29.94
CA LYS A 471 -15.25 -21.59 -31.01
C LYS A 471 -15.53 -20.86 -32.32
N SER A 472 -14.49 -20.38 -32.97
CA SER A 472 -14.61 -19.75 -34.28
C SER A 472 -15.09 -20.75 -35.33
N GLU A 473 -15.72 -20.22 -36.37
CA GLU A 473 -15.79 -20.91 -37.66
C GLU A 473 -14.39 -21.03 -38.30
N GLU A 474 -14.31 -21.61 -39.51
CA GLU A 474 -13.04 -21.68 -40.23
C GLU A 474 -12.63 -20.30 -40.72
N LEU A 475 -11.47 -19.82 -40.27
CA LEU A 475 -10.95 -18.50 -40.57
C LEU A 475 -9.96 -18.59 -41.73
N SER A 476 -9.92 -17.58 -42.60
CA SER A 476 -8.99 -17.56 -43.73
C SER A 476 -7.52 -17.41 -43.29
N SER A 477 -7.28 -16.58 -42.28
CA SER A 477 -6.00 -16.48 -41.56
C SER A 477 -6.17 -15.66 -40.27
N ALA A 478 -5.62 -16.16 -39.16
CA ALA A 478 -5.58 -15.45 -37.87
C ALA A 478 -4.19 -15.35 -37.23
N ASP A 479 -3.13 -15.75 -37.96
CA ASP A 479 -1.75 -15.64 -37.50
C ASP A 479 -1.30 -14.17 -37.41
N GLY A 480 -0.68 -13.79 -36.29
CA GLY A 480 -0.21 -12.42 -36.02
C GLY A 480 -1.32 -11.40 -35.78
N LYS A 481 -2.55 -11.86 -35.50
CA LYS A 481 -3.72 -11.01 -35.21
C LYS A 481 -4.08 -11.02 -33.73
N PHE A 482 -5.06 -10.21 -33.32
CA PHE A 482 -5.58 -10.15 -31.95
C PHE A 482 -6.96 -10.80 -31.85
N ALA A 483 -7.14 -11.68 -30.88
CA ALA A 483 -8.45 -12.10 -30.39
C ALA A 483 -8.91 -11.11 -29.33
N ILE A 484 -10.04 -10.45 -29.57
CA ILE A 484 -10.66 -9.53 -28.64
C ILE A 484 -11.97 -10.14 -28.16
N PHE A 485 -12.10 -10.34 -26.86
CA PHE A 485 -13.30 -10.87 -26.24
C PHE A 485 -14.04 -9.76 -25.56
N VAL A 486 -15.33 -9.62 -25.82
CA VAL A 486 -16.17 -8.61 -25.16
C VAL A 486 -17.42 -9.22 -24.55
N ILE A 487 -17.83 -8.66 -23.42
CA ILE A 487 -19.19 -8.80 -22.90
C ILE A 487 -20.05 -7.69 -23.55
N GLU A 488 -21.27 -8.02 -23.96
CA GLU A 488 -22.30 -7.06 -24.35
C GLU A 488 -23.60 -7.39 -23.60
N SER A 489 -24.13 -6.45 -22.82
CA SER A 489 -25.43 -6.53 -22.15
C SER A 489 -26.33 -5.35 -22.51
N GLU A 490 -27.65 -5.53 -22.54
CA GLU A 490 -28.61 -4.40 -22.63
C GLU A 490 -28.53 -3.47 -21.41
N ASP A 491 -27.94 -3.96 -20.32
CA ASP A 491 -27.68 -3.23 -19.07
C ASP A 491 -26.29 -2.56 -19.07
N GLU A 492 -25.52 -2.62 -20.18
CA GLU A 492 -24.14 -2.12 -20.30
C GLU A 492 -24.08 -0.71 -20.90
N ASN A 493 -23.32 0.19 -20.26
CA ASN A 493 -23.05 1.53 -20.77
C ASN A 493 -21.69 1.59 -21.51
N ALA A 494 -21.49 2.64 -22.33
CA ALA A 494 -20.25 2.81 -23.12
C ALA A 494 -18.98 2.98 -22.26
N GLN A 495 -19.17 3.39 -20.99
CA GLN A 495 -18.41 3.12 -19.77
C GLN A 495 -17.62 1.81 -19.65
N GLN A 496 -18.41 0.75 -19.42
CA GLN A 496 -17.99 -0.59 -19.02
C GLN A 496 -17.24 -1.33 -20.13
N ALA A 497 -17.51 -0.99 -21.40
CA ALA A 497 -16.75 -1.47 -22.55
C ALA A 497 -15.25 -1.12 -22.48
N LYS A 498 -14.88 -0.12 -21.66
CA LYS A 498 -13.51 0.41 -21.61
C LYS A 498 -12.67 -0.09 -20.44
N LEU A 499 -13.27 -0.69 -19.39
CA LEU A 499 -12.53 -0.99 -18.16
C LEU A 499 -12.52 -2.44 -17.68
N MET A 500 -13.52 -3.31 -17.90
CA MET A 500 -13.42 -4.74 -17.50
C MET A 500 -14.20 -5.76 -18.34
N ASN A 501 -14.81 -5.33 -19.45
CA ASN A 501 -15.54 -6.24 -20.33
C ASN A 501 -14.74 -6.72 -21.54
N GLN A 502 -13.48 -6.29 -21.69
CA GLN A 502 -12.65 -6.63 -22.85
C GLN A 502 -11.37 -7.39 -22.45
N VAL A 503 -11.15 -8.56 -23.03
CA VAL A 503 -9.87 -9.28 -22.94
C VAL A 503 -9.22 -9.33 -24.32
N VAL A 504 -7.96 -8.93 -24.42
CA VAL A 504 -7.19 -8.94 -25.67
C VAL A 504 -6.06 -9.97 -25.57
N GLN A 505 -5.95 -10.83 -26.57
CA GLN A 505 -4.90 -11.84 -26.67
C GLN A 505 -4.35 -11.90 -28.10
N GLU A 506 -3.05 -11.69 -28.26
CA GLU A 506 -2.35 -11.92 -29.52
C GLU A 506 -2.39 -13.41 -29.91
N ILE A 507 -2.54 -13.69 -31.21
CA ILE A 507 -2.66 -15.01 -31.79
C ILE A 507 -1.46 -15.29 -32.69
N GLY A 508 -0.68 -16.32 -32.38
CA GLY A 508 0.37 -16.77 -33.29
C GLY A 508 1.51 -15.77 -33.42
N GLY A 509 1.99 -15.51 -34.64
CA GLY A 509 3.08 -14.56 -34.91
C GLY A 509 4.48 -15.05 -34.52
N ARG A 510 4.57 -16.24 -33.91
CA ARG A 510 5.79 -16.87 -33.39
C ARG A 510 6.36 -17.98 -34.27
N GLY A 511 5.80 -18.18 -35.47
CA GLY A 511 6.21 -19.23 -36.41
C GLY A 511 5.73 -20.65 -36.05
N CYS A 512 4.84 -20.77 -35.06
CA CYS A 512 4.30 -22.04 -34.56
C CYS A 512 3.02 -22.48 -35.29
N ASP A 513 2.92 -23.76 -35.64
CA ASP A 513 1.75 -24.42 -36.26
C ASP A 513 0.51 -24.40 -35.34
N LYS A 514 0.73 -24.31 -34.04
CA LYS A 514 -0.31 -24.22 -33.03
C LYS A 514 0.15 -23.31 -31.91
N ASP A 515 -0.71 -22.39 -31.51
CA ASP A 515 -0.50 -21.52 -30.37
C ASP A 515 -1.54 -21.80 -29.28
N SER A 516 -1.16 -21.68 -28.02
CA SER A 516 -2.01 -21.97 -26.88
C SER A 516 -1.71 -21.04 -25.72
N PHE A 517 -2.75 -20.45 -25.14
CA PHE A 517 -2.65 -19.69 -23.90
C PHE A 517 -3.35 -20.44 -22.76
N ARG A 518 -2.81 -20.36 -21.54
CA ARG A 518 -3.42 -20.83 -20.29
C ARG A 518 -3.27 -19.78 -19.21
N LEU A 519 -4.34 -19.55 -18.46
CA LEU A 519 -4.24 -18.93 -17.15
C LEU A 519 -3.95 -20.01 -16.11
N GLU A 520 -3.08 -19.69 -15.17
CA GLU A 520 -2.85 -20.46 -13.95
C GLU A 520 -4.13 -20.48 -13.07
N HIS A 521 -4.28 -21.50 -12.21
CA HIS A 521 -5.40 -21.59 -11.29
C HIS A 521 -5.06 -22.42 -10.06
N GLU A 522 -5.37 -21.84 -8.92
CA GLU A 522 -5.14 -22.46 -7.63
C GLU A 522 -6.16 -23.56 -7.25
N SER A 523 -5.77 -24.55 -6.45
CA SER A 523 -4.40 -24.80 -5.95
C SER A 523 -3.53 -25.55 -6.98
N ASN A 524 -2.29 -25.14 -7.23
CA ASN A 524 -1.31 -25.91 -8.02
C ASN A 524 0.11 -26.00 -7.40
N ASP A 525 0.17 -25.93 -6.08
CA ASP A 525 1.35 -25.74 -5.23
C ASP A 525 2.25 -26.99 -5.10
N SER A 526 1.91 -28.08 -5.80
CA SER A 526 2.60 -29.35 -5.65
C SER A 526 2.51 -30.24 -6.88
N LEU A 527 3.45 -31.17 -7.01
CA LEU A 527 3.41 -32.19 -8.06
C LEU A 527 2.10 -32.99 -8.07
N ALA A 528 1.40 -33.14 -6.93
CA ALA A 528 0.12 -33.83 -6.86
C ALA A 528 -1.05 -32.97 -7.40
N GLN A 529 -0.98 -31.66 -7.20
CA GLN A 529 -1.98 -30.67 -7.63
C GLN A 529 -1.67 -30.05 -9.01
N ALA A 530 -0.52 -30.40 -9.60
CA ALA A 530 0.01 -29.76 -10.80
C ALA A 530 -1.02 -29.56 -11.92
N GLN A 531 -1.13 -28.31 -12.39
CA GLN A 531 -2.02 -27.91 -13.46
C GLN A 531 -1.61 -28.55 -14.80
N SER A 532 -2.55 -29.21 -15.47
CA SER A 532 -2.28 -29.80 -16.79
C SER A 532 -2.33 -28.76 -17.92
N LEU A 533 -1.20 -28.54 -18.58
CA LEU A 533 -1.09 -27.71 -19.78
C LEU A 533 -1.52 -28.46 -21.06
N GLY A 534 -1.50 -29.79 -20.99
CA GLY A 534 -1.93 -30.71 -22.04
C GLY A 534 -0.76 -31.26 -22.85
N LYS A 535 -0.96 -31.45 -24.16
CA LYS A 535 0.07 -31.97 -25.08
C LYS A 535 0.59 -30.88 -26.00
N ILE A 536 1.92 -30.83 -26.17
CA ILE A 536 2.62 -29.97 -27.13
C ILE A 536 3.33 -30.83 -28.18
N GLY A 537 3.10 -30.51 -29.45
CA GLY A 537 3.72 -31.16 -30.61
C GLY A 537 5.02 -30.48 -31.03
N LEU A 538 5.55 -30.82 -32.19
CA LEU A 538 6.65 -30.10 -32.83
C LEU A 538 6.14 -28.81 -33.48
N ASN A 539 6.94 -27.75 -33.44
CA ASN A 539 6.59 -26.42 -33.95
C ASN A 539 5.31 -25.86 -33.31
N GLU A 540 5.09 -26.12 -32.02
CA GLU A 540 3.93 -25.60 -31.27
C GLU A 540 4.42 -24.65 -30.16
N CYS A 541 3.60 -23.64 -29.87
CA CYS A 541 3.83 -22.64 -28.84
C CYS A 541 2.80 -22.78 -27.71
N LEU A 542 3.20 -22.44 -26.49
CA LEU A 542 2.35 -22.39 -25.31
C LEU A 542 2.79 -21.26 -24.37
N THR A 543 1.84 -20.41 -23.99
CA THR A 543 2.02 -19.34 -23.00
C THR A 543 1.17 -19.64 -21.77
N VAL A 544 1.75 -19.42 -20.59
CA VAL A 544 1.05 -19.46 -19.30
C VAL A 544 1.23 -18.11 -18.62
N ARG A 545 0.15 -17.54 -18.08
CA ARG A 545 0.19 -16.39 -17.18
C ARG A 545 -0.27 -16.81 -15.80
N GLY A 546 0.45 -16.37 -14.78
CA GLY A 546 0.17 -16.68 -13.39
C GLY A 546 0.66 -15.62 -12.42
N THR A 547 0.35 -15.81 -11.16
CA THR A 547 0.63 -14.89 -10.06
C THR A 547 0.99 -15.71 -8.82
N LEU A 548 2.22 -15.55 -8.32
CA LEU A 548 2.59 -16.13 -7.03
C LEU A 548 2.12 -15.22 -5.89
N THR A 549 1.51 -15.80 -4.86
CA THR A 549 0.88 -15.10 -3.72
C THR A 549 1.36 -15.64 -2.37
N ASN A 550 1.57 -14.79 -1.37
CA ASN A 550 2.00 -15.24 -0.04
C ASN A 550 0.80 -15.61 0.84
N ASN A 551 0.23 -16.79 0.64
CA ASN A 551 -0.99 -17.19 1.35
C ASN A 551 -0.77 -17.70 2.79
N ASN A 552 0.47 -17.93 3.27
CA ASN A 552 0.81 -18.16 4.70
C ASN A 552 2.34 -18.23 4.89
N ALA A 553 2.86 -17.69 6.01
CA ALA A 553 4.30 -17.63 6.36
C ALA A 553 5.02 -19.00 6.58
N SER A 554 4.48 -20.11 6.08
CA SER A 554 5.05 -21.45 6.26
C SER A 554 5.01 -22.33 5.00
N VAL A 555 4.42 -21.86 3.89
CA VAL A 555 4.39 -22.58 2.62
C VAL A 555 4.75 -21.58 1.53
N VAL A 556 5.84 -21.86 0.81
CA VAL A 556 6.21 -21.12 -0.40
C VAL A 556 5.15 -21.46 -1.46
N ASP A 557 4.51 -20.45 -2.02
CA ASP A 557 3.61 -20.62 -3.16
C ASP A 557 4.45 -20.99 -4.39
N GLU A 558 4.28 -22.21 -4.91
CA GLU A 558 5.05 -22.78 -6.01
C GLU A 558 4.12 -23.25 -7.13
N ASP A 559 4.19 -22.64 -8.30
CA ASP A 559 3.32 -23.04 -9.39
C ASP A 559 3.84 -24.28 -10.12
N VAL A 560 3.14 -25.41 -9.95
CA VAL A 560 3.50 -26.67 -10.62
C VAL A 560 2.61 -26.94 -11.83
N PHE A 561 3.23 -27.09 -12.99
CA PHE A 561 2.58 -27.45 -14.25
C PHE A 561 3.01 -28.81 -14.78
N ARG A 562 2.09 -29.48 -15.49
CA ARG A 562 2.36 -30.74 -16.22
C ARG A 562 2.08 -30.59 -17.71
N ILE A 563 3.07 -30.93 -18.53
CA ILE A 563 2.97 -30.94 -19.99
C ILE A 563 3.46 -32.26 -20.57
N ILE A 564 2.91 -32.66 -21.71
CA ILE A 564 3.32 -33.86 -22.45
C ILE A 564 3.86 -33.43 -23.81
N VAL A 565 5.14 -33.69 -24.07
CA VAL A 565 5.77 -33.46 -25.38
C VAL A 565 5.55 -34.68 -26.26
N LYS A 566 4.88 -34.52 -27.41
CA LYS A 566 4.39 -35.66 -28.21
C LYS A 566 5.49 -36.47 -28.87
N GLN A 567 6.60 -35.84 -29.24
CA GLN A 567 7.69 -36.41 -30.02
C GLN A 567 9.00 -35.70 -29.63
N PRO A 568 10.18 -36.29 -29.93
CA PRO A 568 11.46 -35.64 -29.69
C PRO A 568 11.50 -34.24 -30.31
N ALA A 569 11.90 -33.26 -29.50
CA ALA A 569 11.96 -31.84 -29.84
C ALA A 569 12.91 -31.11 -28.89
N THR A 570 13.41 -29.98 -29.34
CA THR A 570 14.05 -29.00 -28.45
C THR A 570 12.96 -28.13 -27.83
N LEU A 571 12.98 -27.99 -26.50
CA LEU A 571 12.05 -27.17 -25.74
C LEU A 571 12.75 -25.88 -25.33
N GLU A 572 12.31 -24.76 -25.91
CA GLU A 572 12.74 -23.41 -25.55
C GLU A 572 11.75 -22.82 -24.57
N ILE A 573 12.25 -22.36 -23.42
CA ILE A 573 11.45 -21.81 -22.34
C ILE A 573 11.95 -20.42 -22.02
N MET A 574 11.03 -19.48 -21.86
CA MET A 574 11.29 -18.12 -21.42
C MET A 574 10.31 -17.77 -20.30
N LEU A 575 10.85 -17.37 -19.15
CA LEU A 575 10.10 -16.80 -18.05
C LEU A 575 10.32 -15.29 -18.06
N THR A 576 9.24 -14.54 -17.96
CA THR A 576 9.27 -13.08 -17.77
C THR A 576 8.44 -12.73 -16.54
N HIS A 577 8.93 -11.79 -15.75
CA HIS A 577 8.29 -11.30 -14.53
C HIS A 577 8.60 -9.80 -14.36
N ASP A 578 7.97 -9.15 -13.40
CA ASP A 578 8.25 -7.76 -13.02
C ASP A 578 9.67 -7.62 -12.43
N THR A 579 10.26 -6.43 -12.62
CA THR A 579 11.70 -6.20 -12.41
C THR A 579 12.17 -6.23 -10.95
N ALA A 580 11.24 -6.35 -9.99
CA ALA A 580 11.52 -6.35 -8.55
C ALA A 580 11.49 -7.76 -7.93
N ASN A 581 11.01 -8.76 -8.66
CA ASN A 581 10.90 -10.14 -8.18
C ASN A 581 11.93 -11.04 -8.88
N GLU A 582 12.47 -12.03 -8.19
CA GLU A 582 13.30 -13.07 -8.81
C GLU A 582 12.59 -14.43 -8.70
N PHE A 583 12.39 -15.10 -9.84
CA PHE A 583 11.74 -16.42 -9.92
C PHE A 583 12.66 -17.43 -10.59
N ASP A 584 12.71 -18.65 -10.05
CA ASP A 584 13.41 -19.78 -10.66
C ASP A 584 12.42 -20.70 -11.38
N VAL A 585 12.82 -21.18 -12.56
CA VAL A 585 12.12 -22.28 -13.23
C VAL A 585 12.88 -23.58 -13.03
N LEU A 586 12.21 -24.55 -12.40
CA LEU A 586 12.69 -25.91 -12.22
C LEU A 586 11.92 -26.86 -13.12
N ILE A 587 12.63 -27.62 -13.96
CA ILE A 587 12.01 -28.58 -14.88
C ILE A 587 12.42 -29.99 -14.51
N PHE A 588 11.43 -30.86 -14.35
CA PHE A 588 11.61 -32.27 -14.02
C PHE A 588 11.14 -33.18 -15.16
N GLY A 589 12.01 -34.08 -15.61
CA GLY A 589 11.69 -35.08 -16.62
C GLY A 589 12.85 -36.02 -16.94
N LEU A 590 12.55 -37.28 -17.28
CA LEU A 590 13.54 -38.27 -17.77
C LEU A 590 14.76 -38.52 -16.85
N GLY A 591 14.64 -38.26 -15.54
CA GLY A 591 15.76 -38.44 -14.59
C GLY A 591 16.78 -37.29 -14.59
N GLN A 592 16.47 -36.18 -15.24
CA GLN A 592 17.25 -34.94 -15.21
C GLN A 592 16.45 -33.84 -14.52
N VAL A 593 17.18 -32.94 -13.84
CA VAL A 593 16.66 -31.69 -13.29
C VAL A 593 17.40 -30.58 -14.01
N ALA A 594 16.65 -29.61 -14.53
CA ALA A 594 17.20 -28.40 -15.09
C ALA A 594 16.68 -27.19 -14.32
N LEU A 595 17.57 -26.24 -14.05
CA LEU A 595 17.28 -24.96 -13.43
C LEU A 595 17.48 -23.86 -14.48
N CYS A 596 16.55 -22.92 -14.56
CA CYS A 596 16.62 -21.75 -15.43
C CYS A 596 16.30 -20.47 -14.65
N GLU A 597 17.13 -19.45 -14.83
CA GLU A 597 16.93 -18.13 -14.21
C GLU A 597 16.00 -17.22 -15.05
N ALA A 598 15.93 -17.39 -16.38
CA ALA A 598 15.03 -16.59 -17.25
C ALA A 598 14.76 -17.23 -18.61
N ALA A 599 15.78 -17.79 -19.28
CA ALA A 599 15.61 -18.46 -20.57
C ALA A 599 16.50 -19.71 -20.65
N CYS A 600 15.97 -20.78 -21.22
CA CYS A 600 16.68 -22.04 -21.33
C CYS A 600 16.17 -22.92 -22.48
N SER A 601 17.04 -23.81 -22.96
CA SER A 601 16.76 -24.71 -24.06
C SER A 601 17.21 -26.13 -23.71
N PHE A 602 16.32 -27.10 -23.91
CA PHE A 602 16.59 -28.51 -23.61
C PHE A 602 16.24 -29.40 -24.79
N VAL A 603 17.17 -30.28 -25.16
CA VAL A 603 16.90 -31.36 -26.10
C VAL A 603 16.27 -32.52 -25.34
N LEU A 604 15.08 -32.95 -25.73
CA LEU A 604 14.44 -34.14 -25.16
C LEU A 604 14.89 -35.37 -25.95
N PRO A 605 15.81 -36.18 -25.40
CA PRO A 605 16.67 -37.03 -26.22
C PRO A 605 16.00 -38.28 -26.78
N ASP A 606 14.88 -38.77 -26.22
CA ASP A 606 14.11 -39.91 -26.77
C ASP A 606 12.72 -40.07 -26.09
N GLY A 607 11.70 -40.50 -26.87
CA GLY A 607 10.38 -40.91 -26.38
C GLY A 607 9.17 -40.19 -27.01
N GLU A 608 8.14 -40.94 -27.41
CA GLU A 608 6.82 -40.35 -27.75
C GLU A 608 6.00 -40.09 -26.47
N ASN A 609 5.30 -38.95 -26.43
CA ASN A 609 4.46 -38.54 -25.30
C ASN A 609 5.22 -38.44 -23.96
N THR A 610 6.39 -37.81 -23.96
CA THR A 610 7.23 -37.58 -22.79
C THR A 610 6.56 -36.59 -21.81
N PRO A 611 6.24 -36.99 -20.57
CA PRO A 611 5.70 -36.09 -19.56
C PRO A 611 6.82 -35.26 -18.90
N LEU A 612 6.57 -33.98 -18.69
CA LEU A 612 7.42 -33.04 -17.98
C LEU A 612 6.61 -32.32 -16.91
N ALA A 613 7.27 -32.01 -15.79
CA ALA A 613 6.77 -31.05 -14.82
C ALA A 613 7.63 -29.78 -14.88
N ILE A 614 6.98 -28.62 -14.80
CA ILE A 614 7.61 -27.30 -14.74
C ILE A 614 7.15 -26.68 -13.43
N ILE A 615 8.08 -26.23 -12.61
CA ILE A 615 7.82 -25.59 -11.33
C ILE A 615 8.37 -24.17 -11.43
N ILE A 616 7.56 -23.20 -11.06
CA ILE A 616 7.99 -21.81 -10.90
C ILE A 616 8.03 -21.55 -9.40
N SER A 617 9.22 -21.20 -8.90
CA SER A 617 9.48 -21.04 -7.47
C SER A 617 10.00 -19.63 -7.20
N PRO A 618 9.47 -18.91 -6.20
CA PRO A 618 9.94 -17.57 -5.88
C PRO A 618 11.27 -17.59 -5.11
N LEU A 619 12.29 -16.88 -5.61
CA LEU A 619 13.57 -16.68 -4.92
C LEU A 619 13.50 -15.47 -3.96
N SER A 620 12.94 -14.36 -4.44
CA SER A 620 12.63 -13.18 -3.65
C SER A 620 11.37 -12.51 -4.21
N GLY A 621 10.26 -12.60 -3.48
CA GLY A 621 9.04 -11.85 -3.77
C GLY A 621 7.83 -12.65 -4.26
N ILE A 622 6.74 -11.91 -4.50
CA ILE A 622 5.43 -12.36 -5.01
C ILE A 622 5.06 -11.45 -6.18
N GLY A 623 4.45 -11.99 -7.23
CA GLY A 623 4.17 -11.19 -8.41
C GLY A 623 3.68 -11.98 -9.61
N ASN A 624 3.41 -11.25 -10.69
CA ASN A 624 2.90 -11.81 -11.94
C ASN A 624 4.06 -12.32 -12.80
N TYR A 625 3.85 -13.45 -13.47
CA TYR A 625 4.80 -13.98 -14.45
C TYR A 625 4.12 -14.43 -15.74
N THR A 626 4.91 -14.52 -16.80
CA THR A 626 4.56 -15.16 -18.06
C THR A 626 5.61 -16.20 -18.42
N LEU A 627 5.17 -17.46 -18.55
CA LEU A 627 5.96 -18.60 -19.01
C LEU A 627 5.63 -18.90 -20.48
N ASP A 628 6.59 -18.69 -21.36
CA ASP A 628 6.53 -19.05 -22.77
C ASP A 628 7.32 -20.32 -23.06
N ILE A 629 6.72 -21.20 -23.86
CA ILE A 629 7.26 -22.50 -24.25
C ILE A 629 7.12 -22.66 -25.76
N GLN A 630 8.22 -22.93 -26.44
CA GLN A 630 8.25 -23.25 -27.87
C GLN A 630 8.97 -24.57 -28.12
N THR A 631 8.45 -25.37 -29.06
CA THR A 631 9.09 -26.62 -29.49
C THR A 631 9.66 -26.51 -30.89
N THR A 632 10.92 -26.85 -31.06
CA THR A 632 11.61 -26.86 -32.36
C THR A 632 12.17 -28.24 -32.68
N LEU A 633 12.61 -28.45 -33.94
CA LEU A 633 13.26 -29.69 -34.34
C LEU A 633 14.55 -29.88 -33.52
N SER A 634 14.75 -31.07 -32.97
CA SER A 634 16.03 -31.44 -32.37
C SER A 634 17.06 -31.58 -33.49
N ASP A 635 18.10 -30.75 -33.48
CA ASP A 635 19.26 -30.88 -34.36
C ASP A 635 20.08 -32.15 -34.07
#